data_AF-A0A4U6N1Q1-F1
#
_entry.id   AF-A0A4U6N1Q1-F1
#
_cell.length_a   1.000
_cell.length_b   1.000
_cell.length_c   1.000
_cell.angle_alpha   90.00
_cell.angle_beta   90.00
_cell.angle_gamma   90.00
#
_symmetry.space_group_name_H-M   'P 1'
#
loop_
_entity.id
_entity.type
_entity.pdbx_description
1 polymer ?
#
loop_
_entity_poly.entity_id
_entity_poly.type
_entity_poly.pdbx_seq_one_letter_code
_entity_poly.pdbx_strand_id
1 'polypeptide(L)'
;MTQSTIVSADTNSNGVFDIGDVISISQQGAFSDPDGDAESQRTFQWQADGADISGATSDSYTVTASDLGKKITVLVTPHTDPTITDPDTGIAVASNELSAASASTPIAVQIDGAVNGFPQVDTELSAVVQLADGSAGDAGTYQWKIETAIGSGVYQNIPGANGKTYKPVAGDQKRKIQIEVN
;
A
#
# COMPACT_ATOMS: atom_id res chain seq x y z
N MET A 1 -28.11 14.82 -7.75
CA MET A 1 -26.63 14.95 -7.75
C MET A 1 -26.02 14.06 -8.84
N THR A 2 -24.96 14.51 -9.52
CA THR A 2 -24.17 13.67 -10.45
C THR A 2 -23.00 12.98 -9.74
N GLN A 3 -22.37 12.01 -10.39
CA GLN A 3 -21.18 11.32 -9.88
C GLN A 3 -19.98 12.27 -9.69
N SER A 4 -19.25 12.08 -8.58
CA SER A 4 -17.92 12.68 -8.35
C SER A 4 -16.81 11.82 -8.98
N THR A 5 -15.69 12.45 -9.34
CA THR A 5 -14.50 11.76 -9.89
C THR A 5 -13.41 11.66 -8.83
N ILE A 6 -12.88 10.46 -8.62
CA ILE A 6 -11.70 10.18 -7.81
C ILE A 6 -10.49 9.85 -8.68
N VAL A 7 -9.30 10.20 -8.19
CA VAL A 7 -8.00 9.88 -8.79
C VAL A 7 -7.05 9.40 -7.71
N SER A 8 -6.04 8.60 -8.09
CA SER A 8 -4.92 8.24 -7.24
C SER A 8 -3.71 9.14 -7.50
N ALA A 9 -3.01 9.51 -6.45
CA ALA A 9 -1.65 10.03 -6.49
C ALA A 9 -0.68 8.90 -6.17
N ASP A 10 0.03 8.44 -7.21
CA ASP A 10 1.10 7.44 -7.11
C ASP A 10 2.26 8.02 -6.29
N THR A 11 2.32 7.65 -5.01
CA THR A 11 3.22 8.26 -4.03
C THR A 11 4.62 7.67 -4.11
N ASN A 12 4.74 6.42 -4.55
CA ASN A 12 6.02 5.71 -4.68
C ASN A 12 6.59 5.79 -6.11
N SER A 13 5.83 6.36 -7.06
CA SER A 13 6.19 6.54 -8.48
C SER A 13 6.48 5.23 -9.23
N ASN A 14 5.85 4.13 -8.83
CA ASN A 14 6.03 2.82 -9.48
C ASN A 14 5.07 2.58 -10.66
N GLY A 15 4.11 3.47 -10.90
CA GLY A 15 3.10 3.39 -11.96
C GLY A 15 1.97 2.40 -11.66
N VAL A 16 1.81 1.99 -10.40
CA VAL A 16 0.83 1.01 -9.92
C VAL A 16 -0.02 1.66 -8.83
N PHE A 17 -1.34 1.46 -8.87
CA PHE A 17 -2.22 1.94 -7.80
C PHE A 17 -2.20 0.96 -6.62
N ASP A 18 -1.52 1.33 -5.53
CA ASP A 18 -1.18 0.38 -4.47
C ASP A 18 -1.03 0.97 -3.05
N ILE A 19 -0.42 0.22 -2.12
CA ILE A 19 -0.33 0.61 -0.71
C ILE A 19 0.43 1.93 -0.55
N GLY A 20 -0.16 2.85 0.20
CA GLY A 20 0.43 4.16 0.49
C GLY A 20 0.04 5.24 -0.51
N ASP A 21 -0.54 4.87 -1.65
CA ASP A 21 -1.14 5.84 -2.56
C ASP A 21 -2.31 6.58 -1.91
N VAL A 22 -2.44 7.86 -2.26
CA VAL A 22 -3.53 8.70 -1.76
C VAL A 22 -4.55 8.87 -2.87
N ILE A 23 -5.77 8.42 -2.61
CA ILE A 23 -6.92 8.73 -3.46
C ILE A 23 -7.64 9.97 -2.94
N SER A 24 -8.09 10.80 -3.87
CA SER A 24 -8.79 12.05 -3.56
C SER A 24 -9.86 12.34 -4.59
N ILE A 25 -10.87 13.12 -4.19
CA ILE A 25 -11.91 13.60 -5.10
C ILE A 25 -11.33 14.74 -5.95
N SER A 26 -11.05 14.48 -7.22
CA SER A 26 -10.54 15.49 -8.16
C SER A 26 -11.63 16.40 -8.70
N GLN A 27 -12.87 15.89 -8.77
CA GLN A 27 -14.02 16.65 -9.23
C GLN A 27 -15.26 16.27 -8.43
N GLN A 28 -15.92 17.25 -7.84
CA GLN A 28 -17.19 17.06 -7.16
C GLN A 28 -18.33 16.91 -8.19
N GLY A 29 -19.26 16.00 -7.91
CA GLY A 29 -20.50 15.87 -8.66
C GLY A 29 -21.42 17.07 -8.44
N ALA A 30 -22.12 17.48 -9.48
CA ALA A 30 -23.05 18.60 -9.43
C ALA A 30 -24.24 18.26 -8.51
N PHE A 31 -24.51 19.14 -7.55
CA PHE A 31 -25.69 19.08 -6.70
C PHE A 31 -26.90 19.73 -7.41
N SER A 32 -28.10 19.24 -7.11
CA SER A 32 -29.35 19.78 -7.62
C SER A 32 -30.47 19.44 -6.64
N ASP A 33 -31.22 20.45 -6.23
CA ASP A 33 -32.39 20.33 -5.38
C ASP A 33 -33.66 20.79 -6.15
N PRO A 34 -34.79 20.08 -6.08
CA PRO A 34 -36.02 20.45 -6.78
C PRO A 34 -36.65 21.78 -6.35
N ASP A 35 -36.50 22.14 -5.08
CA ASP A 35 -37.04 23.38 -4.50
C ASP A 35 -36.06 24.56 -4.67
N GLY A 36 -34.84 24.26 -5.10
CA GLY A 36 -33.80 25.24 -5.43
C GLY A 36 -32.90 25.60 -4.24
N ASP A 37 -32.93 24.80 -3.17
CA ASP A 37 -32.09 24.99 -2.01
C ASP A 37 -30.60 24.74 -2.35
N ALA A 38 -29.71 25.46 -1.66
CA ALA A 38 -28.28 25.33 -1.87
C ALA A 38 -27.69 24.18 -1.03
N GLU A 39 -26.63 23.57 -1.55
CA GLU A 39 -25.83 22.60 -0.79
C GLU A 39 -25.10 23.30 0.36
N SER A 40 -25.25 22.77 1.58
CA SER A 40 -24.59 23.27 2.79
C SER A 40 -23.28 22.53 3.06
N GLN A 41 -23.25 21.21 2.84
CA GLN A 41 -22.09 20.35 3.11
C GLN A 41 -22.19 19.01 2.36
N ARG A 42 -21.11 18.24 2.43
CA ARG A 42 -21.03 16.85 1.94
C ARG A 42 -20.45 15.94 2.99
N THR A 43 -20.93 14.71 3.05
CA THR A 43 -20.30 13.63 3.81
C THR A 43 -19.76 12.57 2.86
N PHE A 44 -18.66 11.93 3.28
CA PHE A 44 -17.95 10.92 2.50
C PHE A 44 -17.91 9.61 3.25
N GLN A 45 -17.96 8.51 2.51
CA GLN A 45 -17.67 7.18 3.04
C GLN A 45 -16.93 6.39 1.96
N TRP A 46 -15.65 6.11 2.20
CA TRP A 46 -14.87 5.25 1.30
C TRP A 46 -15.30 3.80 1.44
N GLN A 47 -15.32 3.09 0.32
CA GLN A 47 -15.72 1.69 0.26
C GLN A 47 -14.68 0.87 -0.49
N ALA A 48 -14.52 -0.38 -0.05
CA ALA A 48 -13.73 -1.39 -0.72
C ALA A 48 -14.65 -2.57 -1.10
N ASP A 49 -14.74 -2.88 -2.40
CA ASP A 49 -15.71 -3.82 -2.98
C ASP A 49 -17.16 -3.56 -2.52
N GLY A 50 -17.51 -2.28 -2.36
CA GLY A 50 -18.84 -1.84 -1.93
C GLY A 50 -19.11 -1.97 -0.43
N ALA A 51 -18.13 -2.40 0.38
CA ALA A 51 -18.22 -2.40 1.84
C ALA A 51 -17.53 -1.17 2.44
N ASP A 52 -18.15 -0.57 3.45
CA ASP A 52 -17.61 0.63 4.11
C ASP A 52 -16.26 0.36 4.77
N ILE A 53 -15.29 1.22 4.47
CA ILE A 53 -14.02 1.29 5.19
C ILE A 53 -14.25 2.11 6.46
N SER A 54 -14.19 1.45 7.61
CA SER A 54 -14.52 2.08 8.89
C SER A 54 -13.68 3.33 9.16
N GLY A 55 -14.36 4.45 9.45
CA GLY A 55 -13.72 5.73 9.77
C GLY A 55 -13.15 6.51 8.57
N ALA A 56 -13.24 5.96 7.35
CA ALA A 56 -12.79 6.64 6.15
C ALA A 56 -13.86 7.62 5.64
N THR A 57 -13.92 8.79 6.27
CA THR A 57 -14.94 9.83 5.99
C THR A 57 -14.36 11.16 5.50
N SER A 58 -13.05 11.20 5.22
CA SER A 58 -12.38 12.37 4.65
C SER A 58 -12.57 12.43 3.13
N ASP A 59 -12.30 13.59 2.53
CA ASP A 59 -12.30 13.80 1.07
C ASP A 59 -11.13 13.09 0.34
N SER A 60 -10.24 12.49 1.11
CA SER A 60 -9.10 11.70 0.69
C SER A 60 -8.94 10.45 1.56
N TYR A 61 -8.28 9.43 1.02
CA TYR A 61 -8.00 8.17 1.71
C TYR A 61 -6.64 7.63 1.27
N THR A 62 -5.88 7.07 2.19
CA THR A 62 -4.63 6.39 1.89
C THR A 62 -4.88 4.90 1.77
N VAL A 63 -4.52 4.31 0.64
CA VAL A 63 -4.69 2.88 0.38
C VAL A 63 -3.86 2.07 1.36
N THR A 64 -4.49 1.05 1.92
CA THR A 64 -3.89 0.13 2.88
C THR A 64 -3.71 -1.27 2.29
N ALA A 65 -2.99 -2.13 3.00
CA ALA A 65 -2.81 -3.52 2.59
C ALA A 65 -4.14 -4.29 2.44
N SER A 66 -5.18 -3.94 3.20
CA SER A 66 -6.48 -4.61 3.12
C SER A 66 -7.30 -4.23 1.88
N ASP A 67 -6.86 -3.23 1.13
CA ASP A 67 -7.54 -2.70 -0.05
C ASP A 67 -7.01 -3.34 -1.34
N LEU A 68 -5.84 -3.98 -1.29
CA LEU A 68 -5.23 -4.61 -2.45
C LEU A 68 -6.16 -5.65 -3.09
N GLY A 69 -6.24 -5.59 -4.42
CA GLY A 69 -7.14 -6.41 -5.23
C GLY A 69 -8.61 -6.01 -5.21
N LYS A 70 -8.98 -4.99 -4.42
CA LYS A 70 -10.36 -4.52 -4.33
C LYS A 70 -10.59 -3.31 -5.22
N LYS A 71 -11.87 -3.10 -5.54
CA LYS A 71 -12.35 -1.86 -6.13
C LYS A 71 -12.60 -0.84 -5.03
N ILE A 72 -12.01 0.34 -5.19
CA ILE A 72 -12.18 1.45 -4.26
C ILE A 72 -13.09 2.51 -4.89
N THR A 73 -14.08 2.93 -4.10
CA THR A 73 -15.04 3.99 -4.42
C THR A 73 -15.25 4.89 -3.20
N VAL A 74 -15.82 6.07 -3.40
CA VAL A 74 -16.37 6.89 -2.31
C VAL A 74 -17.85 7.15 -2.57
N LEU A 75 -18.68 6.97 -1.53
CA LEU A 75 -20.04 7.48 -1.51
C LEU A 75 -20.03 8.93 -1.05
N VAL A 76 -20.56 9.82 -1.89
CA VAL A 76 -20.70 11.24 -1.55
C VAL A 76 -22.17 11.54 -1.31
N THR A 77 -22.50 12.04 -0.11
CA THR A 77 -23.87 12.42 0.26
C THR A 77 -23.93 13.93 0.40
N PRO A 78 -24.74 14.62 -0.41
CA PRO A 78 -24.94 16.06 -0.28
C PRO A 78 -25.96 16.37 0.81
N HIS A 79 -25.87 17.56 1.39
CA HIS A 79 -26.84 18.05 2.38
C HIS A 79 -27.26 19.49 2.06
N THR A 80 -28.49 19.84 2.36
CA THR A 80 -28.98 21.23 2.38
C THR A 80 -29.00 21.76 3.82
N ASP A 81 -29.56 22.95 4.07
CA ASP A 81 -29.64 23.51 5.43
C ASP A 81 -30.82 22.87 6.20
N PRO A 82 -30.57 22.15 7.32
CA PRO A 82 -31.61 21.46 8.08
C PRO A 82 -32.62 22.39 8.76
N THR A 83 -32.38 23.70 8.78
CA THR A 83 -33.32 24.68 9.31
C THR A 83 -34.38 25.10 8.30
N ILE A 84 -34.20 24.79 7.00
CA ILE A 84 -35.10 25.20 5.91
C ILE A 84 -35.62 24.03 5.07
N THR A 85 -34.92 22.89 4.98
CA THR A 85 -35.30 21.72 4.17
C THR A 85 -35.46 20.45 5.03
N ASP A 86 -36.47 19.62 4.75
CA ASP A 86 -36.64 18.27 5.33
C ASP A 86 -37.12 17.28 4.25
N PRO A 87 -36.37 16.19 3.95
CA PRO A 87 -35.07 15.84 4.52
C PRO A 87 -33.96 16.78 4.04
N ASP A 88 -33.02 17.11 4.94
CA ASP A 88 -31.81 17.88 4.64
C ASP A 88 -30.72 17.01 3.98
N THR A 89 -30.87 15.69 4.08
CA THR A 89 -29.92 14.70 3.56
C THR A 89 -30.34 14.24 2.17
N GLY A 90 -29.45 14.40 1.20
CA GLY A 90 -29.64 13.92 -0.15
C GLY A 90 -29.29 12.43 -0.33
N ILE A 91 -29.45 11.95 -1.57
CA ILE A 91 -29.09 10.57 -1.94
C ILE A 91 -27.57 10.47 -2.12
N ALA A 92 -26.96 9.48 -1.49
CA ALA A 92 -25.55 9.14 -1.70
C ALA A 92 -25.29 8.67 -3.15
N VAL A 93 -24.25 9.22 -3.78
CA VAL A 93 -23.83 8.84 -5.13
C VAL A 93 -22.40 8.32 -5.10
N ALA A 94 -22.16 7.14 -5.67
CA ALA A 94 -20.83 6.56 -5.79
C ALA A 94 -19.99 7.26 -6.85
N SER A 95 -18.69 7.42 -6.59
CA SER A 95 -17.68 7.86 -7.55
C SER A 95 -17.43 6.84 -8.67
N ASN A 96 -16.53 7.17 -9.61
CA ASN A 96 -15.89 6.14 -10.43
C ASN A 96 -15.10 5.15 -9.56
N GLU A 97 -14.82 3.97 -10.12
CA GLU A 97 -14.06 2.92 -9.47
C GLU A 97 -12.56 3.05 -9.81
N LEU A 98 -11.70 2.85 -8.80
CA LEU A 98 -10.27 2.58 -8.99
C LEU A 98 -9.99 1.16 -8.51
N SER A 99 -9.21 0.37 -9.25
CA SER A 99 -8.90 -1.02 -8.88
C SER A 99 -7.48 -1.09 -8.31
N ALA A 100 -7.37 -1.30 -7.00
CA ALA A 100 -6.07 -1.47 -6.35
C ALA A 100 -5.39 -2.73 -6.89
N ALA A 101 -4.09 -2.66 -7.12
CA ALA A 101 -3.32 -3.78 -7.63
C ALA A 101 -3.45 -5.01 -6.70
N SER A 102 -3.37 -6.20 -7.28
CA SER A 102 -3.30 -7.46 -6.53
C SER A 102 -2.06 -8.22 -6.94
N ALA A 103 -1.37 -8.80 -5.96
CA ALA A 103 -0.30 -9.77 -6.11
C ALA A 103 0.78 -9.34 -7.12
N SER A 104 1.76 -8.60 -6.63
CA SER A 104 2.84 -8.12 -7.49
C SER A 104 4.11 -8.99 -7.44
N THR A 105 4.89 -8.95 -8.52
CA THR A 105 6.19 -9.62 -8.59
C THR A 105 7.19 -8.98 -7.62
N PRO A 106 8.10 -9.77 -7.02
CA PRO A 106 9.24 -9.21 -6.28
C PRO A 106 10.05 -8.24 -7.16
N ILE A 107 10.29 -7.03 -6.66
CA ILE A 107 11.12 -6.01 -7.33
C ILE A 107 12.39 -5.67 -6.56
N ALA A 108 12.42 -5.92 -5.27
CA ALA A 108 13.61 -5.74 -4.45
C ALA A 108 13.63 -6.70 -3.26
N VAL A 109 14.81 -6.95 -2.72
CA VAL A 109 15.00 -7.65 -1.47
C VAL A 109 15.98 -6.88 -0.59
N GLN A 110 15.63 -6.71 0.68
CA GLN A 110 16.48 -6.11 1.70
C GLN A 110 16.79 -7.14 2.80
N ILE A 111 17.89 -6.93 3.52
CA ILE A 111 18.25 -7.73 4.69
C ILE A 111 17.97 -6.90 5.93
N ASP A 112 17.07 -7.36 6.79
CA ASP A 112 16.86 -6.82 8.12
C ASP A 112 17.68 -7.59 9.17
N GLY A 113 18.01 -6.94 10.29
CA GLY A 113 18.79 -7.51 11.39
C GLY A 113 20.32 -7.33 11.29
N ALA A 114 20.82 -6.70 10.22
CA ALA A 114 22.24 -6.38 10.08
C ALA A 114 22.60 -5.08 10.83
N VAL A 115 23.74 -5.05 11.52
CA VAL A 115 24.23 -3.86 12.24
C VAL A 115 25.29 -3.17 11.40
N ASN A 116 25.02 -1.95 10.95
CA ASN A 116 25.90 -1.18 10.05
C ASN A 116 26.31 -1.96 8.78
N GLY A 117 25.40 -2.79 8.26
CA GLY A 117 25.64 -3.64 7.09
C GLY A 117 26.43 -4.92 7.37
N PHE A 118 26.69 -5.26 8.64
CA PHE A 118 27.39 -6.48 9.04
C PHE A 118 26.48 -7.45 9.81
N PRO A 119 26.59 -8.77 9.55
CA PRO A 119 25.88 -9.78 10.32
C PRO A 119 26.39 -9.86 11.77
N GLN A 120 25.50 -10.15 12.70
CA GLN A 120 25.84 -10.47 14.10
C GLN A 120 25.58 -11.97 14.35
N VAL A 121 26.51 -12.62 15.07
CA VAL A 121 26.40 -14.06 15.34
C VAL A 121 25.17 -14.34 16.19
N ASP A 122 24.45 -15.41 15.84
CA ASP A 122 23.22 -15.87 16.50
C ASP A 122 22.08 -14.82 16.52
N THR A 123 22.20 -13.77 15.73
CA THR A 123 21.13 -12.81 15.46
C THR A 123 20.44 -13.19 14.16
N GLU A 124 19.12 -13.30 14.16
CA GLU A 124 18.39 -13.63 12.94
C GLU A 124 18.45 -12.49 11.93
N LEU A 125 18.89 -12.80 10.71
CA LEU A 125 18.71 -11.96 9.55
C LEU A 125 17.45 -12.39 8.80
N SER A 126 16.66 -11.42 8.36
CA SER A 126 15.42 -11.66 7.63
C SER A 126 15.46 -11.06 6.24
N ALA A 127 15.01 -11.83 5.25
CA ALA A 127 14.78 -11.36 3.89
C ALA A 127 13.45 -10.60 3.82
N VAL A 128 13.52 -9.30 3.56
CA VAL A 128 12.35 -8.47 3.33
C VAL A 128 12.17 -8.31 1.83
N VAL A 129 11.21 -9.04 1.27
CA VAL A 129 10.90 -8.98 -0.17
C VAL A 129 9.87 -7.89 -0.39
N GLN A 130 10.23 -6.91 -1.21
CA GLN A 130 9.34 -5.85 -1.65
C GLN A 130 8.68 -6.27 -2.96
N LEU A 131 7.36 -6.36 -2.96
CA LEU A 131 6.57 -6.58 -4.16
C LEU A 131 6.31 -5.23 -4.85
N ALA A 132 6.04 -5.26 -6.16
CA ALA A 132 5.80 -4.02 -6.91
C ALA A 132 4.46 -3.33 -6.59
N ASP A 133 3.62 -3.89 -5.72
CA ASP A 133 2.40 -3.26 -5.19
C ASP A 133 2.64 -2.59 -3.82
N GLY A 134 3.90 -2.30 -3.49
CA GLY A 134 4.27 -1.70 -2.21
C GLY A 134 4.15 -2.64 -1.00
N SER A 135 3.59 -3.84 -1.15
CA SER A 135 3.48 -4.81 -0.05
C SER A 135 4.76 -5.62 0.20
N ALA A 136 4.90 -6.10 1.44
CA ALA A 136 5.92 -7.08 1.77
C ALA A 136 5.41 -8.48 1.42
N GLY A 137 6.23 -9.27 0.74
CA GLY A 137 5.86 -10.59 0.25
C GLY A 137 6.84 -11.70 0.60
N ASP A 138 6.63 -12.81 -0.10
CA ASP A 138 7.57 -13.93 -0.18
C ASP A 138 8.11 -14.05 -1.61
N ALA A 139 9.27 -14.70 -1.74
CA ALA A 139 9.83 -15.09 -3.03
C ALA A 139 9.67 -16.60 -3.24
N GLY A 140 9.81 -17.07 -4.49
CA GLY A 140 9.77 -18.50 -4.79
C GLY A 140 10.93 -19.27 -4.15
N THR A 141 12.11 -18.66 -4.11
CA THR A 141 13.34 -19.22 -3.53
C THR A 141 14.20 -18.14 -2.88
N TYR A 142 14.98 -18.54 -1.87
CA TYR A 142 15.97 -17.71 -1.21
C TYR A 142 17.34 -18.38 -1.28
N GLN A 143 18.40 -17.59 -1.45
CA GLN A 143 19.78 -18.06 -1.30
C GLN A 143 20.62 -16.97 -0.64
N TRP A 144 21.05 -17.23 0.59
CA TRP A 144 22.00 -16.36 1.29
C TRP A 144 23.41 -16.59 0.75
N LYS A 145 24.14 -15.49 0.55
CA LYS A 145 25.52 -15.48 0.05
C LYS A 145 26.40 -14.71 1.01
N ILE A 146 27.64 -15.13 1.12
CA ILE A 146 28.63 -14.46 1.95
C ILE A 146 29.82 -14.01 1.14
N GLU A 147 30.37 -12.86 1.50
CA GLU A 147 31.60 -12.34 0.94
C GLU A 147 32.75 -13.36 1.11
N THR A 148 33.52 -13.61 0.07
CA THR A 148 34.58 -14.63 0.05
C THR A 148 35.77 -14.25 0.93
N ALA A 149 36.04 -12.95 1.06
CA ALA A 149 37.03 -12.37 1.96
C ALA A 149 36.60 -10.95 2.35
N ILE A 150 37.04 -10.44 3.50
CA ILE A 150 36.64 -9.11 3.99
C ILE A 150 36.97 -8.04 2.95
N GLY A 151 35.94 -7.36 2.44
CA GLY A 151 36.06 -6.28 1.47
C GLY A 151 36.35 -6.72 0.03
N SER A 152 36.23 -8.01 -0.29
CA SER A 152 36.42 -8.50 -1.67
C SER A 152 35.32 -8.07 -2.63
N GLY A 153 34.10 -7.83 -2.13
CA GLY A 153 32.91 -7.61 -2.96
C GLY A 153 32.51 -8.83 -3.81
N VAL A 154 33.15 -9.98 -3.61
CA VAL A 154 32.87 -11.24 -4.30
C VAL A 154 32.13 -12.14 -3.34
N TYR A 155 31.03 -12.75 -3.77
CA TYR A 155 30.15 -13.52 -2.90
C TYR A 155 30.02 -14.97 -3.35
N GLN A 156 29.84 -15.86 -2.40
CA GLN A 156 29.58 -17.29 -2.62
C GLN A 156 28.36 -17.75 -1.82
N ASN A 157 27.69 -18.81 -2.27
CA ASN A 157 26.53 -19.36 -1.58
C ASN A 157 26.92 -19.90 -0.20
N ILE A 158 26.07 -19.63 0.79
CA ILE A 158 26.12 -20.30 2.09
C ILE A 158 25.32 -21.60 1.94
N PRO A 159 25.96 -22.78 2.04
CA PRO A 159 25.26 -24.05 1.84
C PRO A 159 24.10 -24.24 2.82
N GLY A 160 22.92 -24.61 2.30
CA GLY A 160 21.73 -24.85 3.10
C GLY A 160 21.04 -23.59 3.67
N ALA A 161 21.54 -22.39 3.37
CA ALA A 161 20.89 -21.14 3.75
C ALA A 161 19.91 -20.70 2.65
N ASN A 162 18.77 -21.39 2.60
CA ASN A 162 17.74 -21.26 1.56
C ASN A 162 16.35 -20.89 2.11
N GLY A 163 16.28 -20.48 3.38
CA GLY A 163 15.07 -19.94 4.00
C GLY A 163 14.98 -18.43 3.90
N LYS A 164 13.79 -17.90 4.23
CA LYS A 164 13.54 -16.46 4.38
C LYS A 164 14.41 -15.83 5.48
N THR A 165 14.89 -16.63 6.42
CA THR A 165 15.80 -16.18 7.48
C THR A 165 17.13 -16.92 7.45
N TYR A 166 18.15 -16.30 8.04
CA TYR A 166 19.47 -16.88 8.23
C TYR A 166 20.05 -16.46 9.58
N LYS A 167 20.65 -17.41 10.30
CA LYS A 167 21.41 -17.13 11.53
C LYS A 167 22.91 -17.16 11.23
N PRO A 168 23.61 -16.01 11.26
CA PRO A 168 25.04 -15.95 11.04
C PRO A 168 25.82 -16.74 12.09
N VAL A 169 26.87 -17.40 11.65
CA VAL A 169 27.82 -18.16 12.46
C VAL A 169 29.11 -17.36 12.66
N ALA A 170 29.98 -17.84 13.54
CA ALA A 170 31.24 -17.15 13.88
C ALA A 170 32.11 -16.80 12.66
N GLY A 171 32.11 -17.66 11.63
CA GLY A 171 32.84 -17.42 10.38
C GLY A 171 32.34 -16.21 9.59
N ASP A 172 31.12 -15.73 9.82
CA ASP A 172 30.50 -14.70 8.98
C ASP A 172 30.83 -13.29 9.43
N GLN A 173 31.37 -13.14 10.64
CA GLN A 173 31.69 -11.85 11.22
C GLN A 173 32.61 -11.03 10.30
N LYS A 174 32.37 -9.71 10.29
CA LYS A 174 33.10 -8.68 9.50
C LYS A 174 33.00 -8.82 7.98
N ARG A 175 32.39 -9.89 7.47
CA ARG A 175 32.09 -10.08 6.05
C ARG A 175 30.70 -9.56 5.76
N LYS A 176 30.44 -9.19 4.51
CA LYS A 176 29.10 -8.81 4.08
C LYS A 176 28.27 -10.04 3.71
N ILE A 177 26.97 -9.93 3.92
CA ILE A 177 25.97 -10.91 3.49
C ILE A 177 25.15 -10.29 2.36
N GLN A 178 24.81 -11.11 1.38
CA GLN A 178 23.84 -10.80 0.34
C GLN A 178 22.75 -11.86 0.34
N ILE A 179 21.61 -11.49 -0.25
CA ILE A 179 20.52 -12.41 -0.51
C ILE A 179 20.10 -12.30 -1.95
N GLU A 180 19.92 -13.45 -2.57
CA GLU A 180 19.33 -13.60 -3.89
C GLU A 180 17.95 -14.26 -3.73
N VAL A 181 16.97 -13.75 -4.46
CA VAL A 181 15.61 -14.26 -4.50
C VAL A 181 15.20 -14.49 -5.95
N ASN A 182 14.49 -15.60 -6.23
CA ASN A 182 13.92 -15.92 -7.54
C ASN A 182 12.52 -16.48 -7.41
#